data_AF-A0A1S6FFC9-F1
#
_entry.id   AF-A0A1S6FFC9-F1
#
_cell.length_a   1.000
_cell.length_b   1.000
_cell.length_c   1.000
_cell.angle_alpha   90.00
_cell.angle_beta   90.00
_cell.angle_gamma   90.00
#
_symmetry.space_group_name_H-M   'P 1'
#
loop_
_entity.id
_entity.type
_entity.pdbx_description
1 polymer ?
#
loop_
_entity_poly.entity_id
_entity_poly.type
_entity_poly.pdbx_seq_one_letter_code
_entity_poly.pdbx_strand_id
1 'polypeptide(L)'
;MRGAYWMMGVALCFPAAAQAAGCEESFTKAGSFISGMKFRASVTVADLTPASAIGQMRGVAAGKGYDILVAEAEDGSMLIEQPQTGKARAFPITITATTSGKTGLVEMEAKLRAGQTVSSDAAKTEMCAMLGQIKGGKAGLAAASAGMKAVSDSAPLAISALSLSQQVSKDTERNAAAIPLRYQGKTFIIDGMVEFATKDGGDFIVTYKIPHPHQQVLRLPGQAAFKTDIACVMAKGQAAFTLQLKPGKSIKLSGVFDRFSATDHLLLLKDCRSVR
;
A
#
# COMPACT_ATOMS: atom_id res chain seq x y z
N MET A 1 -0.52 2.71 66.09
CA MET A 1 -0.90 3.63 65.00
C MET A 1 -0.19 3.19 63.73
N ARG A 2 -0.96 2.95 62.65
CA ARG A 2 -0.63 2.98 61.20
C ARG A 2 0.85 2.72 60.83
N GLY A 3 1.26 1.64 60.16
CA GLY A 3 0.65 0.90 59.05
C GLY A 3 1.40 1.21 57.76
N ALA A 4 2.08 0.24 57.16
CA ALA A 4 2.51 0.25 55.75
C ALA A 4 3.03 -1.14 55.35
N TYR A 5 2.13 -2.05 54.97
CA TYR A 5 2.50 -3.26 54.24
C TYR A 5 2.69 -2.90 52.77
N TRP A 6 3.91 -3.01 52.27
CA TRP A 6 4.20 -2.99 50.83
C TRP A 6 3.75 -4.34 50.24
N MET A 7 2.59 -4.35 49.60
CA MET A 7 2.22 -5.44 48.69
C MET A 7 3.03 -5.28 47.40
N MET A 8 4.02 -6.15 47.25
CA MET A 8 4.77 -6.33 46.01
C MET A 8 3.86 -7.03 45.01
N GLY A 9 3.21 -6.25 44.14
CA GLY A 9 2.40 -6.77 43.05
C GLY A 9 3.28 -7.47 42.01
N VAL A 10 3.14 -8.79 41.91
CA VAL A 10 3.72 -9.57 40.81
C VAL A 10 2.96 -9.18 39.54
N ALA A 11 3.62 -8.43 38.66
CA ALA A 11 3.13 -8.18 37.31
C ALA A 11 3.19 -9.49 36.51
N LEU A 12 2.05 -10.16 36.38
CA LEU A 12 1.88 -11.27 35.45
C LEU A 12 1.96 -10.72 34.02
N CYS A 13 3.10 -10.93 33.36
CA CYS A 13 3.25 -10.74 31.92
C CYS A 13 2.29 -11.70 31.18
N PHE A 14 1.26 -11.15 30.56
CA PHE A 14 0.30 -11.87 29.70
C PHE A 14 0.92 -12.24 28.32
N PRO A 15 0.33 -13.20 27.57
CA PRO A 15 1.03 -14.17 26.71
C PRO A 15 1.28 -13.68 25.28
N ALA A 16 1.98 -12.57 25.11
CA ALA A 16 2.44 -12.17 23.77
C ALA A 16 3.44 -13.18 23.18
N ALA A 17 4.23 -13.85 24.02
CA ALA A 17 5.29 -14.78 23.60
C ALA A 17 4.76 -16.07 22.93
N ALA A 18 3.60 -16.58 23.36
CA ALA A 18 3.08 -17.87 22.86
C ALA A 18 2.57 -17.78 21.41
N GLN A 19 2.03 -16.62 21.01
CA GLN A 19 1.54 -16.39 19.65
C GLN A 19 2.68 -16.11 18.66
N ALA A 20 3.73 -15.44 19.12
CA ALA A 20 4.96 -15.26 18.34
C ALA A 20 5.64 -16.61 18.07
N ALA A 21 5.75 -17.48 19.07
CA ALA A 21 6.31 -18.83 18.91
C ALA A 21 5.59 -19.65 17.81
N GLY A 22 4.26 -19.65 17.78
CA GLY A 22 3.49 -20.35 16.75
C GLY A 22 3.65 -19.77 15.34
N CYS A 23 3.86 -18.45 15.21
CA CYS A 23 4.16 -17.84 13.91
C CYS A 23 5.56 -18.20 13.41
N GLU A 24 6.55 -18.16 14.30
CA GLU A 24 7.93 -18.45 13.93
C GLU A 24 8.12 -19.88 13.45
N GLU A 25 7.38 -20.82 14.04
CA GLU A 25 7.36 -22.25 13.67
C GLU A 25 6.68 -22.51 12.32
N SER A 26 5.66 -21.73 11.97
CA SER A 26 4.95 -21.86 10.68
C SER A 26 5.63 -21.13 9.53
N PHE A 27 6.66 -20.32 9.82
CA PHE A 27 7.34 -19.51 8.81
C PHE A 27 8.06 -20.39 7.78
N THR A 28 7.79 -20.14 6.50
CA THR A 28 8.46 -20.81 5.39
C THR A 28 8.92 -19.82 4.33
N LYS A 29 10.03 -20.17 3.66
CA LYS A 29 10.56 -19.47 2.50
C LYS A 29 10.66 -20.44 1.33
N ALA A 30 10.22 -20.00 0.15
CA ALA A 30 10.34 -20.74 -1.09
C ALA A 30 10.79 -19.82 -2.25
N GLY A 31 11.28 -20.42 -3.34
CA GLY A 31 11.69 -19.70 -4.55
C GLY A 31 13.13 -19.20 -4.53
N SER A 32 13.47 -18.32 -5.48
CA SER A 32 14.81 -17.78 -5.67
C SER A 32 14.78 -16.33 -6.13
N PHE A 33 15.90 -15.60 -6.05
CA PHE A 33 15.98 -14.24 -6.59
C PHE A 33 15.66 -14.17 -8.11
N ILE A 34 15.93 -15.25 -8.85
CA ILE A 34 15.74 -15.33 -10.30
C ILE A 34 14.26 -15.57 -10.65
N SER A 35 13.60 -16.48 -9.94
CA SER A 35 12.21 -16.86 -10.20
C SER A 35 11.18 -16.12 -9.34
N GLY A 36 11.63 -15.34 -8.37
CA GLY A 36 10.82 -14.72 -7.33
C GLY A 36 10.87 -15.51 -6.02
N MET A 37 10.63 -14.81 -4.91
CA MET A 37 10.63 -15.40 -3.56
C MET A 37 9.23 -15.38 -2.98
N LYS A 38 8.92 -16.38 -2.16
CA LYS A 38 7.67 -16.46 -1.42
C LYS A 38 7.94 -16.69 0.06
N PHE A 39 7.26 -15.92 0.90
CA PHE A 39 7.28 -16.09 2.34
C PHE A 39 5.87 -16.39 2.82
N ARG A 40 5.74 -17.34 3.74
CA ARG A 40 4.47 -17.65 4.42
C ARG A 40 4.68 -17.69 5.92
N ALA A 41 3.68 -17.28 6.68
CA ALA A 41 3.60 -17.47 8.12
C ALA A 41 2.12 -17.50 8.52
N SER A 42 1.80 -18.15 9.63
CA SER A 42 0.43 -18.24 10.13
C SER A 42 0.36 -18.32 11.65
N VAL A 43 -0.79 -17.92 12.20
CA VAL A 43 -1.12 -18.12 13.62
C VAL A 43 -2.50 -18.74 13.76
N THR A 44 -2.65 -19.51 14.82
CA THR A 44 -3.91 -20.11 15.21
C THR A 44 -4.37 -19.47 16.53
N VAL A 45 -5.61 -18.97 16.56
CA VAL A 45 -6.13 -18.17 17.67
C VAL A 45 -7.53 -18.68 18.05
N ALA A 46 -7.73 -18.97 19.33
CA ALA A 46 -9.03 -19.38 19.85
C ALA A 46 -10.04 -18.21 19.79
N ASP A 47 -11.32 -18.54 19.61
CA ASP A 47 -12.45 -17.63 19.49
C ASP A 47 -12.26 -16.53 18.42
N LEU A 48 -11.67 -16.90 17.27
CA LEU A 48 -11.42 -16.00 16.15
C LEU A 48 -12.26 -16.39 14.93
N THR A 49 -13.07 -15.45 14.45
CA THR A 49 -13.82 -15.57 13.19
C THR A 49 -13.05 -14.93 12.02
N PRO A 50 -13.35 -15.29 10.75
CA PRO A 50 -12.67 -14.69 9.60
C PRO A 50 -12.88 -13.17 9.53
N ALA A 51 -14.12 -12.70 9.73
CA ALA A 51 -14.44 -11.27 9.75
C ALA A 51 -13.68 -10.51 10.85
N SER A 52 -13.54 -11.09 12.04
CA SER A 52 -12.76 -10.48 13.12
C SER A 52 -11.25 -10.46 12.79
N ALA A 53 -10.72 -11.52 12.20
CA ALA A 53 -9.32 -11.60 11.80
C ALA A 53 -8.97 -10.56 10.73
N ILE A 54 -9.77 -10.47 9.66
CA ILE A 54 -9.54 -9.51 8.58
C ILE A 54 -9.74 -8.08 9.05
N GLY A 55 -10.76 -7.80 9.87
CA GLY A 55 -10.94 -6.47 10.45
C GLY A 55 -9.75 -6.03 11.30
N GLN A 56 -9.17 -6.95 12.09
CA GLN A 56 -7.96 -6.68 12.86
C GLN A 56 -6.74 -6.46 11.96
N MET A 57 -6.50 -7.37 11.00
CA MET A 57 -5.39 -7.26 10.05
C MET A 57 -5.44 -5.97 9.23
N ARG A 58 -6.65 -5.49 8.90
CA ARG A 58 -6.85 -4.18 8.26
C ARG A 58 -6.33 -3.03 9.12
N GLY A 59 -6.64 -3.04 10.42
CA GLY A 59 -6.11 -2.07 11.38
C GLY A 59 -4.60 -2.15 11.54
N VAL A 60 -4.05 -3.37 11.66
CA VAL A 60 -2.61 -3.62 11.77
C VAL A 60 -1.85 -3.12 10.53
N ALA A 61 -2.35 -3.46 9.34
CA ALA A 61 -1.77 -3.05 8.06
C ALA A 61 -1.80 -1.53 7.90
N ALA A 62 -2.95 -0.88 8.18
CA ALA A 62 -3.08 0.57 8.12
C ALA A 62 -2.14 1.27 9.09
N GLY A 63 -2.04 0.79 10.34
CA GLY A 63 -1.13 1.35 11.35
C GLY A 63 0.36 1.21 10.99
N LYS A 64 0.69 0.25 10.12
CA LYS A 64 2.04 0.06 9.55
C LYS A 64 2.24 0.77 8.20
N GLY A 65 1.22 1.47 7.69
CA GLY A 65 1.28 2.21 6.42
C GLY A 65 1.20 1.34 5.17
N TYR A 66 0.72 0.09 5.27
CA TYR A 66 0.47 -0.75 4.09
C TYR A 66 -0.68 -0.21 3.25
N ASP A 67 -0.57 -0.35 1.94
CA ASP A 67 -1.66 -0.07 1.02
C ASP A 67 -2.67 -1.23 1.09
N ILE A 68 -3.91 -0.94 1.47
CA ILE A 68 -4.98 -1.94 1.54
C ILE A 68 -5.71 -1.94 0.20
N LEU A 69 -5.49 -2.97 -0.62
CA LEU A 69 -6.10 -3.05 -1.95
C LEU A 69 -7.51 -3.63 -1.88
N VAL A 70 -7.68 -4.70 -1.10
CA VAL A 70 -8.94 -5.42 -0.93
C VAL A 70 -9.02 -5.94 0.49
N ALA A 71 -10.19 -5.84 1.12
CA ALA A 71 -10.49 -6.47 2.40
C ALA A 71 -11.94 -6.99 2.37
N GLU A 72 -12.08 -8.30 2.24
CA GLU A 72 -13.34 -9.04 2.19
C GLU A 72 -13.48 -9.79 3.51
N ALA A 73 -13.92 -9.07 4.55
CA ALA A 73 -13.92 -9.58 5.91
C ALA A 73 -14.77 -10.84 6.06
N GLU A 74 -15.96 -10.85 5.46
CA GLU A 74 -16.89 -11.99 5.53
C GLU A 74 -16.34 -13.24 4.82
N ASP A 75 -15.59 -13.05 3.73
CA ASP A 75 -14.96 -14.14 2.97
C ASP A 75 -13.57 -14.54 3.50
N GLY A 76 -13.09 -13.87 4.56
CA GLY A 76 -11.80 -14.18 5.18
C GLY A 76 -10.61 -13.85 4.28
N SER A 77 -10.71 -12.82 3.44
CA SER A 77 -9.78 -12.50 2.37
C SER A 77 -9.29 -11.07 2.47
N MET A 78 -7.98 -10.84 2.30
CA MET A 78 -7.42 -9.49 2.23
C MET A 78 -6.15 -9.47 1.38
N LEU A 79 -5.98 -8.39 0.61
CA LEU A 79 -4.79 -8.12 -0.19
C LEU A 79 -4.22 -6.76 0.19
N ILE A 80 -2.95 -6.77 0.60
CA ILE A 80 -2.19 -5.55 0.89
C ILE A 80 -0.91 -5.48 0.06
N GLU A 81 -0.36 -4.29 -0.05
CA GLU A 81 0.96 -4.05 -0.63
C GLU A 81 1.82 -3.22 0.32
N GLN A 82 3.12 -3.53 0.37
CA GLN A 82 4.08 -2.68 1.07
C GLN A 82 4.03 -1.27 0.45
N PRO A 83 4.03 -0.19 1.26
CA PRO A 83 4.02 1.16 0.73
C PRO A 83 5.20 1.35 -0.21
N GLN A 84 4.91 1.90 -1.38
CA GLN A 84 5.96 2.26 -2.32
C GLN A 84 6.80 3.38 -1.74
N THR A 85 8.10 3.18 -1.76
CA THR A 85 9.08 4.23 -1.45
C THR A 85 9.96 4.41 -2.67
N GLY A 86 10.67 5.55 -2.77
CA GLY A 86 11.63 5.77 -3.86
C GLY A 86 12.74 4.71 -3.97
N LYS A 87 12.88 3.81 -2.98
CA LYS A 87 13.89 2.74 -2.93
C LYS A 87 13.31 1.32 -2.99
N ALA A 88 12.00 1.15 -2.80
CA ALA A 88 11.37 -0.17 -2.73
C ALA A 88 10.12 -0.24 -3.61
N ARG A 89 10.12 -1.20 -4.53
CA ARG A 89 8.93 -1.55 -5.32
C ARG A 89 7.98 -2.36 -4.45
N ALA A 90 6.70 -2.01 -4.48
CA ALA A 90 5.64 -2.78 -3.84
C ALA A 90 5.60 -4.24 -4.33
N PHE A 91 5.20 -5.14 -3.44
CA PHE A 91 4.86 -6.52 -3.73
C PHE A 91 3.61 -6.92 -2.94
N PRO A 92 2.78 -7.83 -3.50
CA PRO A 92 1.54 -8.23 -2.86
C PRO A 92 1.79 -9.15 -1.67
N ILE A 93 0.97 -8.95 -0.64
CA ILE A 93 0.82 -9.83 0.50
C ILE A 93 -0.66 -10.21 0.60
N THR A 94 -0.95 -11.50 0.42
CA THR A 94 -2.30 -12.04 0.61
C THR A 94 -2.44 -12.50 2.06
N ILE A 95 -3.57 -12.17 2.67
CA ILE A 95 -3.93 -12.60 4.01
C ILE A 95 -5.22 -13.40 3.88
N THR A 96 -5.23 -14.60 4.44
CA THR A 96 -6.42 -15.45 4.49
C THR A 96 -6.75 -15.82 5.92
N ALA A 97 -8.04 -15.83 6.24
CA ALA A 97 -8.55 -16.21 7.54
C ALA A 97 -9.60 -17.33 7.36
N THR A 98 -9.38 -18.45 8.03
CA THR A 98 -10.33 -19.57 8.05
C THR A 98 -10.63 -19.96 9.49
N THR A 99 -11.72 -20.69 9.72
CA THR A 99 -12.09 -21.14 11.07
C THR A 99 -12.38 -22.64 11.04
N SER A 100 -11.89 -23.35 12.06
CA SER A 100 -12.25 -24.73 12.36
C SER A 100 -12.73 -24.80 13.80
N GLY A 101 -14.02 -25.13 13.98
CA GLY A 101 -14.67 -25.07 15.29
C GLY A 101 -14.63 -23.66 15.89
N LYS A 102 -14.04 -23.52 17.07
CA LYS A 102 -13.85 -22.21 17.74
C LYS A 102 -12.48 -21.60 17.49
N THR A 103 -11.69 -22.14 16.57
CA THR A 103 -10.31 -21.72 16.38
C THR A 103 -10.13 -21.17 14.98
N GLY A 104 -9.66 -19.92 14.89
CA GLY A 104 -9.32 -19.27 13.62
C GLY A 104 -7.86 -19.47 13.25
N LEU A 105 -7.58 -19.73 11.99
CA LEU A 105 -6.26 -19.71 11.37
C LEU A 105 -6.15 -18.44 10.52
N VAL A 106 -5.07 -17.68 10.72
CA VAL A 106 -4.71 -16.53 9.86
C VAL A 106 -3.38 -16.83 9.20
N GLU A 107 -3.34 -16.84 7.87
CA GLU A 107 -2.14 -17.02 7.06
C GLU A 107 -1.81 -15.73 6.32
N MET A 108 -0.52 -15.40 6.25
CA MET A 108 0.03 -14.36 5.39
C MET A 108 0.93 -15.00 4.34
N GLU A 109 0.82 -14.57 3.09
CA GLU A 109 1.70 -14.95 1.99
C GLU A 109 2.23 -13.71 1.27
N ALA A 110 3.53 -13.46 1.36
CA ALA A 110 4.22 -12.42 0.59
C ALA A 110 4.89 -13.01 -0.65
N LYS A 111 4.60 -12.44 -1.83
CA LYS A 111 5.17 -12.87 -3.12
C LYS A 111 6.03 -11.78 -3.73
N LEU A 112 7.35 -11.96 -3.67
CA LEU A 112 8.33 -11.07 -4.29
C LEU A 112 8.60 -11.51 -5.72
N ARG A 113 8.68 -10.54 -6.63
CA ARG A 113 9.02 -10.78 -8.03
C ARG A 113 10.51 -11.03 -8.19
N ALA A 114 10.88 -11.59 -9.34
CA ALA A 114 12.27 -11.68 -9.78
C ALA A 114 13.00 -10.34 -9.59
N GLY A 115 14.21 -10.40 -9.04
CA GLY A 115 15.00 -9.21 -8.77
C GLY A 115 14.65 -8.46 -7.47
N GLN A 116 13.59 -8.85 -6.74
CA GLN A 116 13.30 -8.31 -5.41
C GLN A 116 13.90 -9.21 -4.33
N THR A 117 14.45 -8.61 -3.28
CA THR A 117 14.97 -9.35 -2.14
C THR A 117 14.56 -8.72 -0.82
N VAL A 118 14.26 -9.59 0.15
CA VAL A 118 14.06 -9.29 1.57
C VAL A 118 14.75 -10.43 2.31
N SER A 119 15.49 -10.12 3.39
CA SER A 119 16.12 -11.16 4.19
C SER A 119 15.06 -12.03 4.85
N SER A 120 15.37 -13.32 5.07
CA SER A 120 14.43 -14.24 5.71
C SER A 120 14.03 -13.73 7.09
N ASP A 121 14.99 -13.20 7.85
CA ASP A 121 14.75 -12.68 9.19
C ASP A 121 13.87 -11.43 9.19
N ALA A 122 14.06 -10.52 8.23
CA ALA A 122 13.21 -9.34 8.11
C ALA A 122 11.77 -9.72 7.72
N ALA A 123 11.60 -10.65 6.78
CA ALA A 123 10.29 -11.15 6.40
C ALA A 123 9.60 -11.85 7.57
N LYS A 124 10.29 -12.75 8.28
CA LYS A 124 9.79 -13.47 9.44
C LYS A 124 9.39 -12.50 10.55
N THR A 125 10.27 -11.55 10.89
CA THR A 125 10.02 -10.53 11.92
C THR A 125 8.78 -9.71 11.60
N GLU A 126 8.66 -9.20 10.37
CA GLU A 126 7.53 -8.36 10.00
C GLU A 126 6.20 -9.14 9.98
N MET A 127 6.17 -10.33 9.38
CA MET A 127 4.97 -11.17 9.30
C MET A 127 4.52 -11.61 10.70
N CYS A 128 5.45 -12.03 11.57
CA CYS A 128 5.11 -12.42 12.93
C CYS A 128 4.76 -11.25 13.84
N ALA A 129 5.34 -10.07 13.60
CA ALA A 129 4.91 -8.85 14.29
C ALA A 129 3.47 -8.48 13.94
N MET A 130 3.04 -8.67 12.69
CA MET A 130 1.65 -8.42 12.28
C MET A 130 0.69 -9.48 12.86
N LEU A 131 1.01 -10.77 12.66
CA LEU A 131 0.17 -11.88 13.14
C LEU A 131 0.05 -11.92 14.66
N GLY A 132 1.11 -11.54 15.39
CA GLY A 132 1.12 -11.49 16.85
C GLY A 132 0.19 -10.41 17.46
N GLN A 133 -0.37 -9.50 16.66
CA GLN A 133 -1.37 -8.53 17.14
C GLN A 133 -2.79 -9.08 17.13
N ILE A 134 -3.03 -10.22 16.50
CA ILE A 134 -4.37 -10.79 16.36
C ILE A 134 -4.84 -11.40 17.68
N LYS A 135 -6.06 -11.06 18.06
CA LYS A 135 -6.68 -11.49 19.31
C LYS A 135 -8.01 -12.17 19.03
N GLY A 136 -8.32 -13.17 19.84
CA GLY A 136 -9.63 -13.81 19.87
C GLY A 136 -10.65 -13.11 20.76
N GLY A 137 -11.88 -13.60 20.72
CA GLY A 137 -12.96 -13.22 21.63
C GLY A 137 -13.31 -11.74 21.59
N LYS A 138 -13.77 -11.20 22.73
CA LYS A 138 -14.23 -9.80 22.84
C LYS A 138 -13.16 -8.78 22.47
N ALA A 139 -11.91 -9.04 22.84
CA ALA A 139 -10.79 -8.16 22.50
C ALA A 139 -10.54 -8.13 20.98
N GLY A 140 -10.62 -9.29 20.33
CA GLY A 140 -10.54 -9.40 18.87
C GLY A 140 -11.66 -8.66 18.14
N LEU A 141 -12.91 -8.80 18.62
CA LEU A 141 -14.06 -8.09 18.04
C LEU A 141 -13.92 -6.57 18.17
N ALA A 142 -13.48 -6.07 19.32
CA ALA A 142 -13.25 -4.64 19.51
C ALA A 142 -12.13 -4.11 18.60
N ALA A 143 -11.01 -4.84 18.50
CA ALA A 143 -9.91 -4.49 17.62
C ALA A 143 -10.32 -4.54 16.14
N ALA A 144 -11.14 -5.51 15.74
CA ALA A 144 -11.69 -5.61 14.39
C ALA A 144 -12.57 -4.40 14.03
N SER A 145 -13.47 -4.01 14.94
CA SER A 145 -14.34 -2.84 14.73
C SER A 145 -13.56 -1.54 14.55
N ALA A 146 -12.49 -1.35 15.33
CA ALA A 146 -11.57 -0.23 15.16
C ALA A 146 -10.79 -0.34 13.84
N GLY A 147 -10.27 -1.52 13.52
CA GLY A 147 -9.49 -1.78 12.32
C GLY A 147 -10.27 -1.60 11.02
N MET A 148 -11.59 -1.83 11.01
CA MET A 148 -12.45 -1.55 9.86
C MET A 148 -12.60 -0.06 9.53
N LYS A 149 -12.32 0.82 10.49
CA LYS A 149 -12.34 2.28 10.30
C LYS A 149 -10.96 2.87 10.00
N ALA A 150 -9.90 2.08 10.14
CA ALA A 150 -8.54 2.55 9.92
C ALA A 150 -8.33 2.97 8.46
N VAL A 151 -7.50 3.97 8.23
CA VAL A 151 -7.06 4.33 6.88
C VAL A 151 -5.56 4.48 6.96
N SER A 152 -4.84 4.00 5.95
CA SER A 152 -3.40 4.14 5.90
C SER A 152 -3.05 5.63 5.71
N ASP A 153 -2.38 6.21 6.69
CA ASP A 153 -1.88 7.60 6.63
C ASP A 153 -0.46 7.60 6.03
N SER A 154 -0.38 7.29 4.74
CA SER A 154 0.90 7.30 4.04
C SER A 154 1.28 8.73 3.63
N ALA A 155 2.53 9.10 3.92
CA ALA A 155 3.07 10.38 3.50
C ALA A 155 2.98 10.54 1.96
N PRO A 156 2.84 11.78 1.44
CA PRO A 156 2.81 12.01 0.00
C PRO A 156 4.01 11.39 -0.73
N LEU A 157 3.73 10.65 -1.80
CA LEU A 157 4.76 10.03 -2.62
C LEU A 157 5.42 11.07 -3.53
N ALA A 158 6.65 11.46 -3.21
CA ALA A 158 7.48 12.28 -4.09
C ALA A 158 8.05 11.43 -5.23
N ILE A 159 7.70 11.75 -6.48
CA ILE A 159 8.07 10.96 -7.67
C ILE A 159 8.05 11.83 -8.93
N SER A 160 8.96 11.58 -9.88
CA SER A 160 8.90 12.28 -11.17
C SER A 160 7.71 11.79 -12.02
N ALA A 161 7.19 12.64 -12.90
CA ALA A 161 6.12 12.29 -13.83
C ALA A 161 6.49 11.10 -14.73
N LEU A 162 7.76 11.02 -15.16
CA LEU A 162 8.27 9.90 -15.95
C LEU A 162 8.28 8.60 -15.14
N SER A 163 8.78 8.64 -13.90
CA SER A 163 8.83 7.46 -13.03
C SER A 163 7.43 6.97 -12.69
N LEU A 164 6.50 7.87 -12.37
CA LEU A 164 5.11 7.52 -12.11
C LEU A 164 4.45 6.92 -13.35
N SER A 165 4.65 7.53 -14.53
CA SER A 165 4.14 6.99 -15.80
C SER A 165 4.63 5.57 -16.05
N GLN A 166 5.95 5.33 -16.00
CA GLN A 166 6.52 4.01 -16.20
C GLN A 166 5.98 2.98 -15.20
N GLN A 167 5.81 3.39 -13.95
CA GLN A 167 5.26 2.54 -12.90
C GLN A 167 3.81 2.17 -13.19
N VAL A 168 2.94 3.15 -13.46
CA VAL A 168 1.52 2.92 -13.74
C VAL A 168 1.35 2.12 -15.03
N SER A 169 2.14 2.37 -16.06
CA SER A 169 2.11 1.57 -17.30
C SER A 169 2.48 0.12 -17.02
N LYS A 170 3.51 -0.14 -16.21
CA LYS A 170 3.90 -1.51 -15.89
C LYS A 170 2.91 -2.22 -14.98
N ASP A 171 2.27 -1.48 -14.09
CA ASP A 171 1.17 -1.99 -13.28
C ASP A 171 -0.06 -2.29 -14.13
N THR A 172 -0.33 -1.48 -15.15
CA THR A 172 -1.44 -1.65 -16.09
C THR A 172 -1.26 -2.91 -16.94
N GLU A 173 -0.06 -3.16 -17.47
CA GLU A 173 0.26 -4.40 -18.18
C GLU A 173 0.03 -5.66 -17.33
N ARG A 174 0.18 -5.55 -16.01
CA ARG A 174 -0.02 -6.67 -15.09
C ARG A 174 -1.47 -6.87 -14.76
N ASN A 175 -2.15 -5.80 -14.38
CA ASN A 175 -3.57 -5.81 -14.05
C ASN A 175 -4.10 -4.37 -13.99
N ALA A 176 -4.72 -3.91 -15.09
CA ALA A 176 -5.34 -2.59 -15.16
C ALA A 176 -6.45 -2.39 -14.11
N ALA A 177 -7.19 -3.44 -13.74
CA ALA A 177 -8.27 -3.36 -12.75
C ALA A 177 -7.76 -3.10 -11.33
N ALA A 178 -6.49 -3.40 -11.05
CA ALA A 178 -5.87 -3.12 -9.76
C ALA A 178 -5.40 -1.67 -9.60
N ILE A 179 -5.36 -0.86 -10.67
CA ILE A 179 -4.84 0.51 -10.62
C ILE A 179 -5.66 1.40 -9.68
N PRO A 180 -7.00 1.48 -9.79
CA PRO A 180 -7.78 2.30 -8.86
C PRO A 180 -7.55 1.86 -7.41
N LEU A 181 -7.56 0.55 -7.13
CA LEU A 181 -7.32 0.02 -5.78
C LEU A 181 -5.94 0.38 -5.22
N ARG A 182 -4.90 0.34 -6.07
CA ARG A 182 -3.50 0.62 -5.66
C ARG A 182 -3.22 2.09 -5.39
N TYR A 183 -3.90 2.99 -6.08
CA TYR A 183 -3.61 4.42 -6.01
C TYR A 183 -4.70 5.22 -5.30
N GLN A 184 -5.85 4.63 -4.99
CA GLN A 184 -6.91 5.29 -4.23
C GLN A 184 -6.40 5.88 -2.93
N GLY A 185 -6.76 7.14 -2.67
CA GLY A 185 -6.37 7.87 -1.47
C GLY A 185 -4.91 8.34 -1.45
N LYS A 186 -4.06 7.92 -2.41
CA LYS A 186 -2.66 8.35 -2.44
C LYS A 186 -2.55 9.81 -2.84
N THR A 187 -1.69 10.50 -2.11
CA THR A 187 -1.23 11.85 -2.43
C THR A 187 0.15 11.76 -3.05
N PHE A 188 0.41 12.54 -4.09
CA PHE A 188 1.67 12.61 -4.79
C PHE A 188 2.25 14.02 -4.72
N ILE A 189 3.57 14.11 -4.78
CA ILE A 189 4.31 15.33 -5.11
C ILE A 189 5.09 15.01 -6.37
N ILE A 190 4.66 15.57 -7.50
CA ILE A 190 5.17 15.22 -8.81
C ILE A 190 6.03 16.35 -9.37
N ASP A 191 7.28 16.04 -9.69
CA ASP A 191 8.13 16.89 -10.51
C ASP A 191 8.12 16.45 -11.98
N GLY A 192 8.23 17.39 -12.90
CA GLY A 192 8.29 17.10 -14.32
C GLY A 192 8.33 18.36 -15.18
N MET A 193 8.07 18.20 -16.47
CA MET A 193 7.92 19.31 -17.41
C MET A 193 6.47 19.43 -17.86
N VAL A 194 6.02 20.65 -18.16
CA VAL A 194 4.71 20.90 -18.76
C VAL A 194 4.71 20.41 -20.21
N GLU A 195 3.74 19.60 -20.60
CA GLU A 195 3.42 19.38 -22.01
C GLU A 195 2.50 20.52 -22.49
N PHE A 196 1.33 20.63 -21.87
CA PHE A 196 0.39 21.73 -22.06
C PHE A 196 -0.46 21.95 -20.81
N ALA A 197 -1.05 23.14 -20.72
CA ALA A 197 -2.13 23.45 -19.79
C ALA A 197 -3.38 23.77 -20.62
N THR A 198 -4.51 23.18 -20.27
CA THR A 198 -5.79 23.37 -20.96
C THR A 198 -6.89 23.73 -19.97
N LYS A 199 -7.99 24.25 -20.48
CA LYS A 199 -9.25 24.40 -19.74
C LYS A 199 -10.24 23.42 -20.35
N ASP A 200 -10.74 22.51 -19.53
CA ASP A 200 -11.80 21.57 -19.91
C ASP A 200 -13.01 21.81 -19.00
N GLY A 201 -14.13 22.20 -19.59
CA GLY A 201 -15.26 22.73 -18.85
C GLY A 201 -14.87 23.89 -17.92
N GLY A 202 -15.12 23.70 -16.62
CA GLY A 202 -14.80 24.67 -15.56
C GLY A 202 -13.38 24.56 -15.00
N ASP A 203 -12.67 23.47 -15.31
CA ASP A 203 -11.43 23.10 -14.63
C ASP A 203 -10.19 23.36 -15.49
N PHE A 204 -9.10 23.74 -14.81
CA PHE A 204 -7.79 23.84 -15.45
C PHE A 204 -7.04 22.53 -15.27
N ILE A 205 -6.51 22.00 -16.37
CA ILE A 205 -5.79 20.72 -16.40
C ILE A 205 -4.37 20.98 -16.88
N VAL A 206 -3.38 20.47 -16.15
CA VAL A 206 -1.97 20.49 -16.53
C VAL A 206 -1.52 19.07 -16.84
N THR A 207 -1.02 18.85 -18.05
CA THR A 207 -0.50 17.55 -18.48
C THR A 207 1.02 17.58 -18.47
N TYR A 208 1.64 16.53 -17.92
CA TYR A 208 3.09 16.40 -17.90
C TYR A 208 3.64 15.88 -19.23
N LYS A 209 4.80 16.41 -19.64
CA LYS A 209 5.57 15.95 -20.78
C LYS A 209 6.28 14.65 -20.45
N ILE A 210 5.80 13.56 -21.04
CA ILE A 210 6.36 12.21 -20.85
C ILE A 210 6.69 11.61 -22.22
N PRO A 211 7.97 11.33 -22.51
CA PRO A 211 8.36 10.73 -23.79
C PRO A 211 7.83 9.31 -23.92
N HIS A 212 7.40 8.92 -25.12
CA HIS A 212 7.03 7.54 -25.40
C HIS A 212 8.24 6.61 -25.21
N PRO A 213 8.03 5.33 -24.85
CA PRO A 213 9.13 4.39 -24.64
C PRO A 213 10.11 4.26 -25.82
N HIS A 214 9.62 4.40 -27.07
CA HIS A 214 10.45 4.35 -28.28
C HIS A 214 11.25 5.65 -28.54
N GLN A 215 10.93 6.74 -27.84
CA GLN A 215 11.63 8.03 -27.95
C GLN A 215 12.67 8.21 -26.84
N GLN A 216 12.73 7.30 -25.87
CA GLN A 216 13.67 7.37 -24.76
C GLN A 216 15.06 6.92 -25.20
N VAL A 217 16.08 7.72 -24.84
CA VAL A 217 17.49 7.45 -25.19
C VAL A 217 17.98 6.12 -24.61
N LEU A 218 17.47 5.73 -23.45
CA LEU A 218 17.78 4.46 -22.79
C LEU A 218 16.49 3.76 -22.37
N ARG A 219 16.21 2.60 -22.97
CA ARG A 219 15.08 1.74 -22.60
C ARG A 219 15.55 0.70 -21.59
N LEU A 220 15.06 0.77 -20.36
CA LEU A 220 15.40 -0.23 -19.34
C LEU A 220 14.74 -1.58 -19.68
N PRO A 221 15.41 -2.71 -19.43
CA PRO A 221 14.81 -4.03 -19.53
C PRO A 221 13.51 -4.11 -18.72
N GLY A 222 12.43 -4.58 -19.34
CA GLY A 222 11.14 -4.70 -18.70
C GLY A 222 10.38 -3.39 -18.50
N GLN A 223 10.68 -2.29 -19.23
CA GLN A 223 9.75 -1.16 -19.36
C GLN A 223 8.47 -1.55 -20.09
N ALA A 224 7.38 -0.82 -19.84
CA ALA A 224 6.12 -1.03 -20.55
C ALA A 224 6.26 -0.63 -22.03
N ALA A 225 5.48 -1.27 -22.91
CA ALA A 225 5.48 -0.94 -24.33
C ALA A 225 4.81 0.42 -24.64
N PHE A 226 4.00 0.92 -23.70
CA PHE A 226 3.29 2.19 -23.78
C PHE A 226 3.68 3.11 -22.62
N LYS A 227 3.25 4.38 -22.72
CA LYS A 227 3.28 5.33 -21.61
C LYS A 227 1.88 5.54 -21.04
N THR A 228 1.83 5.90 -19.77
CA THR A 228 0.62 6.43 -19.14
C THR A 228 0.81 7.92 -18.96
N ASP A 229 -0.08 8.73 -19.54
CA ASP A 229 -0.09 10.17 -19.31
C ASP A 229 -0.49 10.49 -17.87
N ILE A 230 0.14 11.52 -17.32
CA ILE A 230 -0.16 12.02 -15.99
C ILE A 230 -0.70 13.44 -16.16
N ALA A 231 -1.92 13.66 -15.67
CA ALA A 231 -2.58 14.97 -15.72
C ALA A 231 -3.09 15.39 -14.34
N CYS A 232 -3.11 16.69 -14.12
CA CYS A 232 -3.46 17.31 -12.85
C CYS A 232 -4.62 18.28 -13.05
N VAL A 233 -5.78 17.96 -12.47
CA VAL A 233 -6.89 18.90 -12.32
C VAL A 233 -6.54 19.86 -11.18
N MET A 234 -6.38 21.12 -11.53
CA MET A 234 -5.86 22.15 -10.62
C MET A 234 -6.92 22.55 -9.60
N ALA A 235 -6.52 22.65 -8.34
CA ALA A 235 -7.39 23.07 -7.25
C ALA A 235 -7.93 24.50 -7.46
N LYS A 236 -9.08 24.78 -6.84
CA LYS A 236 -9.61 26.15 -6.74
C LYS A 236 -8.52 27.13 -6.24
N GLY A 237 -8.41 28.27 -6.92
CA GLY A 237 -7.41 29.31 -6.64
C GLY A 237 -6.06 29.11 -7.34
N GLN A 238 -5.86 28.06 -8.15
CA GLN A 238 -4.61 27.86 -8.90
C GLN A 238 -4.66 28.39 -10.35
N ALA A 239 -5.78 28.96 -10.80
CA ALA A 239 -5.97 29.41 -12.19
C ALA A 239 -4.88 30.37 -12.69
N ALA A 240 -4.53 31.38 -11.89
CA ALA A 240 -3.51 32.37 -12.26
C ALA A 240 -2.11 31.73 -12.43
N PHE A 241 -1.77 30.75 -11.57
CA PHE A 241 -0.54 29.97 -11.71
C PHE A 241 -0.57 29.13 -13.00
N THR A 242 -1.67 28.42 -13.26
CA THR A 242 -1.81 27.54 -14.41
C THR A 242 -1.68 28.29 -15.74
N LEU A 243 -2.28 29.48 -15.85
CA LEU A 243 -2.22 30.31 -17.06
C LEU A 243 -0.82 30.85 -17.38
N GLN A 244 0.11 30.82 -16.41
CA GLN A 244 1.49 31.26 -16.61
C GLN A 244 2.42 30.11 -17.03
N LEU A 245 1.95 28.86 -16.98
CA LEU A 245 2.72 27.70 -17.37
C LEU A 245 3.01 27.71 -18.87
N LYS A 246 4.23 27.34 -19.23
CA LYS A 246 4.67 27.23 -20.63
C LYS A 246 5.16 25.81 -20.92
N PRO A 247 4.89 25.26 -22.12
CA PRO A 247 5.43 23.98 -22.53
C PRO A 247 6.95 23.89 -22.32
N GLY A 248 7.42 22.74 -21.85
CA GLY A 248 8.83 22.45 -21.57
C GLY A 248 9.40 23.09 -20.30
N LYS A 249 8.62 23.88 -19.54
CA LYS A 249 9.07 24.39 -18.24
C LYS A 249 8.89 23.36 -17.14
N SER A 250 9.84 23.32 -16.22
CA SER A 250 9.74 22.46 -15.04
C SER A 250 8.62 22.95 -14.12
N ILE A 251 7.88 22.01 -13.57
CA ILE A 251 6.81 22.23 -12.61
C ILE A 251 6.88 21.16 -11.53
N LYS A 252 6.37 21.52 -10.36
CA LYS A 252 6.17 20.61 -9.24
C LYS A 252 4.77 20.80 -8.67
N LEU A 253 3.95 19.77 -8.74
CA LEU A 253 2.57 19.82 -8.24
C LEU A 253 2.33 18.73 -7.20
N SER A 254 1.62 19.07 -6.12
CA SER A 254 0.98 18.06 -5.28
C SER A 254 -0.37 17.72 -5.87
N GLY A 255 -0.86 16.49 -5.72
CA GLY A 255 -2.21 16.10 -6.13
C GLY A 255 -2.62 14.77 -5.51
N VAL A 256 -3.93 14.51 -5.47
CA VAL A 256 -4.49 13.26 -4.97
C VAL A 256 -4.97 12.43 -6.16
N PHE A 257 -4.81 11.10 -6.11
CA PHE A 257 -5.40 10.21 -7.11
C PHE A 257 -6.90 10.49 -7.29
N ASP A 258 -7.34 10.67 -8.54
CA ASP A 258 -8.76 10.80 -8.86
C ASP A 258 -9.27 9.58 -9.61
N ARG A 259 -8.73 9.34 -10.82
CA ARG A 259 -9.17 8.25 -11.68
C ARG A 259 -8.08 7.81 -12.64
N PHE A 260 -8.27 6.62 -13.20
CA PHE A 260 -7.44 6.04 -14.23
C PHE A 260 -8.28 5.58 -15.42
N SER A 261 -7.91 5.97 -16.64
CA SER A 261 -8.44 5.42 -17.89
C SER A 261 -7.47 4.41 -18.45
N ALA A 262 -7.86 3.13 -18.45
CA ALA A 262 -7.07 2.07 -19.05
C ALA A 262 -6.99 2.21 -20.58
N THR A 263 -8.06 2.68 -21.20
CA THR A 263 -8.18 2.87 -22.66
C THR A 263 -7.30 4.01 -23.15
N ASP A 264 -7.34 5.15 -22.45
CA ASP A 264 -6.58 6.34 -22.84
C ASP A 264 -5.17 6.36 -22.25
N HIS A 265 -4.84 5.36 -21.42
CA HIS A 265 -3.64 5.32 -20.59
C HIS A 265 -3.41 6.65 -19.86
N LEU A 266 -4.43 7.14 -19.15
CA LEU A 266 -4.37 8.42 -18.45
C LEU A 266 -4.60 8.22 -16.95
N LEU A 267 -3.66 8.67 -16.14
CA LEU A 267 -3.85 8.84 -14.70
C LEU A 267 -4.15 10.31 -14.40
N LEU A 268 -5.34 10.56 -13.86
CA LEU A 268 -5.79 11.88 -13.49
C LEU A 268 -5.67 12.08 -11.98
N LEU A 269 -5.07 13.19 -11.59
CA LEU A 269 -5.01 13.67 -10.22
C LEU A 269 -5.98 14.84 -10.05
N LYS A 270 -6.51 15.00 -8.84
CA LYS A 270 -7.33 16.14 -8.45
C LYS A 270 -6.69 16.96 -7.34
N ASP A 271 -7.30 18.11 -7.10
CA ASP A 271 -6.88 19.08 -6.09
C ASP A 271 -5.41 19.48 -6.25
N CYS A 272 -4.94 19.57 -7.50
CA CYS A 272 -3.54 19.80 -7.75
C CYS A 272 -3.12 21.23 -7.39
N ARG A 273 -1.99 21.38 -6.70
CA ARG A 273 -1.45 22.67 -6.24
C ARG A 273 0.02 22.78 -6.55
N SER A 274 0.46 23.99 -6.87
CA SER A 274 1.89 24.29 -6.98
C SER A 274 2.59 24.06 -5.63
N VAL A 275 3.71 23.33 -5.68
CA VAL A 275 4.59 23.11 -4.53
C VAL A 275 5.82 23.97 -4.73
N ARG A 276 6.16 24.77 -3.71
CA ARG A 276 7.39 25.57 -3.69
C ARG A 276 8.61 24.70 -3.44
#